data_AF-A0A930KZH8-F1
#
_entry.id   AF-A0A930KZH8-F1
#
_cell.length_a   1.000
_cell.length_b   1.000
_cell.length_c   1.000
_cell.angle_alpha   90.00
_cell.angle_beta   90.00
_cell.angle_gamma   90.00
#
_symmetry.space_group_name_H-M   'P 1'
#
loop_
_entity.id
_entity.type
_entity.pdbx_description
1 polymer ?
#
loop_
_entity_poly.entity_id
_entity_poly.type
_entity_poly.pdbx_seq_one_letter_code
_entity_poly.pdbx_strand_id
1 'polypeptide(L)'
;PDPRDPVARLEKAALEIALQHPELISVDQWRNLATVQFRYRTHREVAAGIIHAATVMAPTPGIEWINCVRSGAVEGVHPAIAELAVSPLPVSSAERLPGFVTGALNALFEQQIARQKSDLMMRLEQLSANPDDEEFEAVQRQLLELEMRRRQLSAQRG
;
A
#
# COMPACT_ATOMS: atom_id res chain seq x y z
N PRO A 1 -7.73 8.36 -12.58
CA PRO A 1 -6.25 8.34 -12.65
C PRO A 1 -5.81 8.18 -14.11
N ASP A 2 -4.71 8.80 -14.54
CA ASP A 2 -4.15 8.53 -15.89
C ASP A 2 -3.57 7.09 -15.90
N PRO A 3 -4.01 6.20 -16.81
CA PRO A 3 -3.46 4.84 -16.91
C PRO A 3 -1.94 4.80 -17.16
N ARG A 4 -1.34 5.88 -17.65
CA ARG A 4 0.10 6.00 -17.90
C ARG A 4 0.90 6.36 -16.65
N ASP A 5 0.26 6.86 -15.59
CA ASP A 5 0.96 7.18 -14.34
C ASP A 5 1.45 5.87 -13.66
N PRO A 6 2.76 5.67 -13.52
CA PRO A 6 3.30 4.48 -12.85
C PRO A 6 2.81 4.34 -11.41
N VAL A 7 2.58 5.45 -10.70
CA VAL A 7 2.08 5.42 -9.31
C VAL A 7 0.63 4.94 -9.29
N ALA A 8 -0.22 5.46 -10.17
CA ALA A 8 -1.60 5.02 -10.30
C ALA A 8 -1.70 3.51 -10.60
N ARG A 9 -0.86 3.01 -11.51
CA ARG A 9 -0.82 1.57 -11.85
C ARG A 9 -0.41 0.70 -10.68
N LEU A 10 0.59 1.14 -9.92
CA LEU A 10 1.11 0.38 -8.79
C LEU A 10 0.12 0.33 -7.63
N GLU A 11 -0.52 1.46 -7.31
CA GLU A 11 -1.61 1.50 -6.34
C GLU A 11 -2.79 0.64 -6.76
N LYS A 12 -3.21 0.75 -8.04
CA LYS A 12 -4.30 -0.06 -8.59
C LYS A 12 -4.00 -1.55 -8.45
N ALA A 13 -2.81 -1.99 -8.86
CA ALA A 13 -2.40 -3.39 -8.76
C ALA A 13 -2.43 -3.91 -7.32
N ALA A 14 -1.98 -3.12 -6.35
CA ALA A 14 -2.03 -3.51 -4.93
C ALA A 14 -3.46 -3.67 -4.41
N LEU A 15 -4.39 -2.79 -4.83
CA LEU A 15 -5.80 -2.91 -4.47
C LEU A 15 -6.46 -4.12 -5.13
N GLU A 16 -6.18 -4.36 -6.41
CA GLU A 16 -6.65 -5.56 -7.13
C GLU A 16 -6.17 -6.83 -6.43
N ILE A 17 -4.88 -6.89 -6.06
CA ILE A 17 -4.30 -8.01 -5.30
C ILE A 17 -5.01 -8.21 -3.95
N ALA A 18 -5.21 -7.14 -3.18
CA ALA A 18 -5.84 -7.23 -1.86
C ALA A 18 -7.35 -7.56 -1.90
N LEU A 19 -8.01 -7.32 -3.03
CA LEU A 19 -9.40 -7.72 -3.24
C LEU A 19 -9.52 -9.16 -3.78
N GLN A 20 -8.67 -9.54 -4.73
CA GLN A 20 -8.79 -10.78 -5.50
C GLN A 20 -8.02 -11.95 -4.89
N HIS A 21 -6.84 -11.68 -4.33
CA HIS A 21 -5.93 -12.70 -3.79
C HIS A 21 -5.40 -12.35 -2.39
N PRO A 22 -6.27 -11.98 -1.44
CA PRO A 22 -5.86 -11.63 -0.08
C PRO A 22 -5.10 -12.75 0.65
N GLU A 23 -5.35 -14.01 0.29
CA GLU A 23 -4.71 -15.21 0.82
C GLU A 23 -3.22 -15.33 0.46
N LEU A 24 -2.78 -14.64 -0.60
CA LEU A 24 -1.39 -14.65 -1.05
C LEU A 24 -0.56 -13.53 -0.41
N ILE A 25 -1.19 -12.63 0.34
CA ILE A 25 -0.51 -11.51 1.00
C ILE A 25 -0.01 -11.97 2.37
N SER A 26 1.30 -11.85 2.60
CA SER A 26 1.88 -12.21 3.88
C SER A 26 1.42 -11.26 4.99
N VAL A 27 1.50 -11.72 6.26
CA VAL A 27 1.16 -10.89 7.42
C VAL A 27 1.99 -9.60 7.44
N ASP A 28 3.27 -9.65 7.08
CA ASP A 28 4.12 -8.46 7.00
C ASP A 28 3.73 -7.54 5.84
N GLN A 29 3.29 -8.08 4.71
CA GLN A 29 2.78 -7.27 3.61
C GLN A 29 1.46 -6.60 4.00
N TRP A 30 0.57 -7.27 4.73
CA TRP A 30 -0.64 -6.66 5.29
C TRP A 30 -0.32 -5.50 6.24
N ARG A 31 0.63 -5.70 7.16
CA ARG A 31 1.10 -4.63 8.06
C ARG A 31 1.67 -3.45 7.27
N ASN A 32 2.47 -3.73 6.24
CA ASN A 32 3.02 -2.69 5.38
C ASN A 32 1.93 -1.96 4.60
N LEU A 33 0.98 -2.67 4.01
CA LEU A 33 -0.15 -2.12 3.26
C LEU A 33 -1.00 -1.18 4.10
N ALA A 34 -1.24 -1.52 5.37
CA ALA A 34 -2.00 -0.69 6.32
C ALA A 34 -1.38 0.70 6.58
N THR A 35 -0.10 0.89 6.24
CA THR A 35 0.61 2.17 6.43
C THR A 35 0.85 2.93 5.13
N VAL A 36 0.43 2.37 3.99
CA VAL A 36 0.60 3.02 2.68
C VAL A 36 -0.27 4.27 2.60
N GLN A 37 0.32 5.38 2.19
CA GLN A 37 -0.43 6.60 1.88
C GLN A 37 -0.70 6.64 0.38
N PHE A 38 -1.88 6.17 -0.01
CA PHE A 38 -2.32 6.22 -1.41
C PHE A 38 -2.49 7.68 -1.85
N ARG A 39 -2.00 7.99 -3.05
CA ARG A 39 -2.04 9.32 -3.66
C ARG A 39 -3.45 9.68 -4.08
N TYR A 40 -4.17 8.72 -4.66
CA TYR A 40 -5.49 8.95 -5.22
C TYR A 40 -6.59 8.76 -4.17
N ARG A 41 -7.53 9.71 -4.10
CA ARG A 41 -8.63 9.68 -3.12
C ARG A 41 -9.41 8.36 -3.17
N THR A 42 -9.84 7.94 -4.36
CA THR A 42 -10.57 6.68 -4.55
C THR A 42 -9.76 5.49 -4.06
N HIS A 43 -8.45 5.45 -4.34
CA HIS A 43 -7.59 4.36 -3.87
C HIS A 43 -7.46 4.34 -2.34
N ARG A 44 -7.31 5.51 -1.70
CA ARG A 44 -7.31 5.61 -0.22
C ARG A 44 -8.60 5.08 0.39
N GLU A 45 -9.73 5.46 -0.19
CA GLU A 45 -11.06 5.06 0.30
C GLU A 45 -11.30 3.56 0.12
N VAL A 46 -10.86 2.97 -1.00
CA VAL A 46 -10.88 1.51 -1.20
C VAL A 46 -9.94 0.81 -0.22
N ALA A 47 -8.70 1.29 -0.08
CA ALA A 47 -7.74 0.73 0.86
C ALA A 47 -8.26 0.74 2.30
N ALA A 48 -8.91 1.84 2.72
CA ALA A 48 -9.52 1.93 4.04
C ALA A 48 -10.55 0.82 4.28
N GLY A 49 -11.43 0.55 3.30
CA GLY A 49 -12.39 -0.56 3.38
C GLY A 49 -11.71 -1.93 3.44
N ILE A 50 -10.65 -2.14 2.66
CA ILE A 50 -9.86 -3.38 2.66
C ILE A 50 -9.21 -3.62 4.03
N ILE A 51 -8.52 -2.61 4.57
CA ILE A 51 -7.85 -2.69 5.86
C ILE A 51 -8.87 -2.89 6.98
N HIS A 52 -10.02 -2.21 6.94
CA HIS A 52 -11.10 -2.44 7.89
C HIS A 52 -11.58 -3.90 7.84
N ALA A 53 -11.90 -4.43 6.66
CA ALA A 53 -12.34 -5.81 6.50
C ALA A 53 -11.33 -6.83 7.04
N ALA A 54 -10.02 -6.59 6.84
CA ALA A 54 -8.96 -7.43 7.39
C ALA A 54 -8.91 -7.45 8.93
N THR A 55 -9.50 -6.46 9.60
CA THR A 55 -9.66 -6.46 11.07
C THR A 55 -10.92 -7.18 11.55
N VAL A 56 -11.91 -7.35 10.67
CA VAL A 56 -13.23 -7.94 10.98
C VAL A 56 -13.24 -9.44 10.68
N MET A 57 -12.57 -9.86 9.60
CA MET A 57 -12.50 -11.26 9.21
C MET A 57 -11.13 -11.62 8.64
N ALA A 58 -10.81 -12.92 8.64
CA ALA A 58 -9.63 -13.41 7.95
C ALA A 58 -9.74 -13.09 6.45
N PRO A 59 -8.71 -12.46 5.83
CA PRO A 59 -8.73 -12.16 4.42
C PRO A 59 -8.76 -13.44 3.58
N THR A 60 -9.84 -13.65 2.84
CA THR A 60 -10.06 -14.83 1.98
C THR A 60 -10.69 -14.41 0.65
N PRO A 61 -10.42 -15.11 -0.46
CA PRO A 61 -11.00 -14.74 -1.74
C PRO A 61 -12.50 -15.09 -1.75
N GLY A 62 -13.32 -14.23 -2.36
CA GLY A 62 -14.73 -14.50 -2.61
C GLY A 62 -15.69 -13.41 -2.15
N ILE A 63 -16.99 -13.69 -2.29
CA ILE A 63 -18.06 -12.69 -2.13
C ILE A 63 -18.17 -12.15 -0.70
N GLU A 64 -17.93 -12.98 0.31
CA GLU A 64 -17.98 -12.58 1.72
C GLU A 64 -16.94 -11.51 2.03
N TRP A 65 -15.71 -11.69 1.53
CA TRP A 65 -14.64 -10.70 1.65
C TRP A 65 -15.01 -9.40 0.96
N ILE A 66 -15.44 -9.44 -0.30
CA ILE A 66 -15.83 -8.22 -1.03
C ILE A 66 -16.99 -7.49 -0.32
N ASN A 67 -17.96 -8.21 0.22
CA ASN A 67 -19.06 -7.62 0.99
C ASN A 67 -18.57 -6.97 2.29
N CYS A 68 -17.62 -7.60 3.00
CA CYS A 68 -16.99 -7.02 4.17
C CYS A 68 -16.23 -5.74 3.82
N VAL A 69 -15.44 -5.75 2.74
CA VAL A 69 -14.71 -4.57 2.24
C VAL A 69 -15.66 -3.43 1.90
N ARG A 70 -16.76 -3.70 1.19
CA ARG A 70 -17.77 -2.67 0.88
C ARG A 70 -18.43 -2.13 2.15
N SER A 71 -18.73 -2.99 3.13
CA SER A 71 -19.36 -2.57 4.38
C SER A 71 -18.46 -1.63 5.20
N GLY A 72 -17.13 -1.75 5.08
CA GLY A 72 -16.15 -0.86 5.70
C GLY A 72 -15.77 0.36 4.87
N ALA A 73 -16.29 0.49 3.64
CA ALA A 73 -15.93 1.57 2.72
C ALA A 73 -17.06 2.60 2.60
N VAL A 74 -16.71 3.79 2.11
CA VAL A 74 -17.72 4.79 1.75
C VAL A 74 -18.47 4.36 0.50
N GLU A 75 -19.78 4.58 0.45
CA GLU A 75 -20.63 4.12 -0.67
C GLU A 75 -20.16 4.61 -2.05
N GLY A 76 -19.58 5.81 -2.10
CA GLY A 76 -19.08 6.42 -3.33
C GLY A 76 -17.98 5.62 -4.05
N VAL A 77 -17.27 4.73 -3.35
CA VAL A 77 -16.23 3.87 -3.97
C VAL A 77 -16.67 2.45 -4.23
N HIS A 78 -17.92 2.10 -3.93
CA HIS A 78 -18.46 0.77 -4.21
C HIS A 78 -18.33 0.32 -5.67
N PRO A 79 -18.55 1.18 -6.69
CA PRO A 79 -18.31 0.78 -8.08
C PRO A 79 -16.82 0.48 -8.35
N ALA A 80 -15.91 1.25 -7.76
CA ALA A 80 -14.47 1.03 -7.91
C ALA A 80 -14.04 -0.29 -7.25
N ILE A 81 -14.59 -0.64 -6.08
CA ILE A 81 -14.33 -1.95 -5.45
C ILE A 81 -14.77 -3.08 -6.38
N ALA A 82 -15.96 -2.98 -6.97
CA ALA A 82 -16.47 -4.00 -7.89
C ALA A 82 -15.59 -4.12 -9.15
N GLU A 83 -15.16 -3.00 -9.74
CA GLU A 83 -14.26 -3.00 -10.89
C GLU A 83 -12.91 -3.64 -10.55
N LEU A 84 -12.29 -3.23 -9.45
CA LEU A 84 -10.99 -3.74 -9.02
C LEU A 84 -11.05 -5.21 -8.59
N ALA A 85 -12.19 -5.70 -8.10
CA ALA A 85 -12.36 -7.11 -7.71
C ALA A 85 -12.43 -8.09 -8.89
N VAL A 86 -12.62 -7.59 -10.12
CA VAL A 86 -12.72 -8.45 -11.32
C VAL A 86 -11.72 -8.06 -12.43
N SER A 87 -11.00 -6.95 -12.24
CA SER A 87 -10.03 -6.46 -13.20
C SER A 87 -8.88 -7.47 -13.39
N PRO A 88 -8.52 -7.84 -14.63
CA PRO A 88 -7.52 -8.86 -14.87
C PRO A 88 -6.14 -8.39 -14.40
N LEU A 89 -5.50 -9.19 -13.55
CA LEU A 89 -4.10 -9.00 -13.19
C LEU A 89 -3.18 -9.32 -14.39
N PRO A 90 -2.06 -8.61 -14.57
CA PRO A 90 -1.13 -8.81 -15.68
C PRO A 90 -0.23 -10.04 -15.47
N VAL A 91 -0.83 -11.18 -15.11
CA VAL A 91 -0.16 -12.46 -14.91
C VAL A 91 -0.88 -13.53 -15.72
N SER A 92 -0.13 -14.26 -16.54
CA SER A 92 -0.70 -15.22 -17.50
C SER A 92 -0.80 -16.66 -16.97
N SER A 93 -0.42 -16.92 -15.72
CA SER A 93 -0.58 -18.25 -15.09
C SER A 93 -0.69 -18.18 -13.57
N ALA A 94 -1.47 -19.09 -12.98
CA ALA A 94 -1.65 -19.21 -11.54
C ALA A 94 -0.31 -19.49 -10.81
N GLU A 95 0.61 -20.23 -11.44
CA GLU A 95 1.94 -20.52 -10.87
C GLU A 95 2.80 -19.26 -10.66
N ARG A 96 2.62 -18.23 -11.49
CA ARG A 96 3.37 -16.97 -11.39
C ARG A 96 2.70 -15.94 -10.49
N LEU A 97 1.46 -16.19 -10.09
CA LEU A 97 0.66 -15.26 -9.30
C LEU A 97 1.30 -14.92 -7.94
N PRO A 98 1.83 -15.88 -7.15
CA PRO A 98 2.48 -15.55 -5.87
C PRO A 98 3.70 -14.64 -6.03
N GLY A 99 4.51 -14.88 -7.05
CA GLY A 99 5.68 -14.04 -7.37
C GLY A 99 5.26 -12.64 -7.83
N PHE A 100 4.20 -12.53 -8.64
CA PHE A 100 3.63 -11.26 -9.05
C PHE A 100 3.09 -10.46 -7.86
N VAL A 101 2.29 -11.08 -6.99
CA VAL A 101 1.74 -10.47 -5.76
C VAL A 101 2.87 -9.89 -4.92
N THR A 102 3.89 -10.70 -4.65
CA THR A 102 5.05 -10.30 -3.85
C THR A 102 5.81 -9.14 -4.50
N GLY A 103 6.07 -9.21 -5.80
CA GLY A 103 6.77 -8.16 -6.54
C GLY A 103 6.01 -6.84 -6.56
N ALA A 104 4.71 -6.87 -6.84
CA ALA A 104 3.86 -5.69 -6.94
C ALA A 104 3.72 -4.95 -5.61
N LEU A 105 3.44 -5.67 -4.52
CA LEU A 105 3.35 -5.07 -3.18
C LEU A 105 4.69 -4.50 -2.71
N ASN A 106 5.78 -5.24 -2.93
CA ASN A 106 7.10 -4.73 -2.55
C ASN A 106 7.48 -3.47 -3.35
N ALA A 107 7.18 -3.43 -4.65
CA ALA A 107 7.41 -2.23 -5.45
C ALA A 107 6.59 -1.03 -4.92
N LEU A 108 5.34 -1.24 -4.50
CA LEU A 108 4.53 -0.19 -3.87
C LEU A 108 5.18 0.33 -2.60
N PHE A 109 5.66 -0.56 -1.72
CA PHE A 109 6.27 -0.17 -0.46
C PHE A 109 7.59 0.56 -0.66
N GLU A 110 8.41 0.16 -1.62
CA GLU A 110 9.63 0.88 -1.97
C GLU A 110 9.34 2.28 -2.49
N GLN A 111 8.34 2.40 -3.36
CA GLN A 111 7.93 3.69 -3.93
C GLN A 111 7.40 4.63 -2.85
N GLN A 112 6.67 4.09 -1.86
CA GLN A 112 6.21 4.83 -0.68
C GLN A 112 7.38 5.31 0.17
N ILE A 113 8.34 4.43 0.49
CA ILE A 113 9.53 4.77 1.30
C ILE A 113 10.38 5.83 0.59
N ALA A 114 10.61 5.67 -0.71
CA ALA A 114 11.40 6.64 -1.49
C ALA A 114 10.76 8.04 -1.46
N ARG A 115 9.42 8.11 -1.60
CA ARG A 115 8.68 9.37 -1.49
C ARG A 115 8.79 9.97 -0.08
N GLN A 116 8.46 9.21 0.94
CA GLN A 116 8.51 9.69 2.33
C GLN A 116 9.91 10.19 2.70
N LYS A 117 10.95 9.50 2.23
CA LYS A 117 12.33 9.93 2.44
C LYS A 117 12.59 11.28 1.77
N SER A 118 12.17 11.45 0.53
CA SER A 118 12.32 12.73 -0.19
C SER A 118 11.61 13.87 0.53
N ASP A 119 10.38 13.65 1.00
CA ASP A 119 9.58 14.66 1.71
C ASP A 119 10.23 15.04 3.05
N LEU A 120 10.72 14.06 3.80
CA LEU A 120 11.42 14.28 5.07
C LEU A 120 12.77 14.98 4.87
N MET A 121 13.52 14.63 3.82
CA MET A 121 14.78 15.32 3.49
C MET A 121 14.54 16.79 3.16
N MET A 122 13.52 17.11 2.35
CA MET A 122 13.17 18.49 2.03
C MET A 122 12.77 19.28 3.29
N ARG A 123 12.00 18.65 4.19
CA ARG A 123 11.64 19.27 5.48
C ARG A 123 12.86 19.47 6.38
N LEU A 124 13.77 18.51 6.42
CA LEU A 124 15.01 18.59 7.19
C LEU A 124 15.90 19.75 6.69
N GLU A 125 16.01 19.92 5.38
CA GLU A 125 16.74 21.03 4.76
C GLU A 125 16.13 22.39 5.18
N GLN A 126 14.80 22.51 5.21
CA GLN A 126 14.12 23.73 5.66
C GLN A 126 14.36 24.02 7.15
N LEU A 127 14.38 23.00 7.99
CA LEU A 127 14.59 23.11 9.44
C LEU A 127 16.06 23.31 9.83
N SER A 128 17.01 23.06 8.91
CA SER A 128 18.46 23.13 9.18
C SER A 128 18.96 24.51 9.64
N ALA A 129 18.16 25.57 9.44
CA ALA A 129 18.46 26.92 9.93
C ALA A 129 18.35 27.05 11.46
N ASN A 130 17.64 26.13 12.14
CA ASN A 130 17.54 26.09 13.60
C ASN A 130 17.56 24.63 14.11
N PRO A 131 18.73 24.00 14.24
CA PRO A 131 18.87 22.58 14.53
C PRO A 131 18.50 22.17 15.96
N ASP A 132 18.32 23.12 16.89
CA ASP A 132 17.87 22.87 18.27
C ASP A 132 16.34 22.74 18.39
N ASP A 133 15.63 22.76 17.26
CA ASP A 133 14.17 22.60 17.19
C ASP A 133 13.77 21.13 17.41
N GLU A 134 12.76 20.90 18.27
CA GLU A 134 12.18 19.57 18.51
C GLU A 134 11.67 18.94 17.19
N GLU A 135 11.22 19.77 16.24
CA GLU A 135 10.80 19.33 14.93
C GLU A 135 11.95 18.74 14.11
N PHE A 136 13.16 19.32 14.22
CA PHE A 136 14.35 18.84 13.52
C PHE A 136 14.72 17.43 13.99
N GLU A 137 14.74 17.20 15.31
CA GLU A 137 14.99 15.86 15.86
C GLU A 137 13.88 14.86 15.48
N ALA A 138 12.62 15.28 15.46
CA ALA A 138 11.50 14.43 15.09
C ALA A 138 11.62 13.93 13.64
N VAL A 139 12.03 14.80 12.71
CA VAL A 139 12.25 14.43 11.31
C VAL A 139 13.43 13.45 11.19
N GLN A 140 14.51 13.63 11.95
CA GLN A 140 15.62 12.68 11.97
C GLN A 140 15.21 11.29 12.46
N ARG A 141 14.40 11.21 13.53
CA ARG A 141 13.85 9.93 14.02
C ARG A 141 13.01 9.23 12.95
N GLN A 142 12.13 9.97 12.27
CA GLN A 142 11.32 9.42 11.17
C GLN A 142 12.18 8.90 10.01
N LEU A 143 13.28 9.59 9.67
CA LEU A 143 14.23 9.12 8.65
C LEU A 143 14.92 7.81 9.05
N LEU A 144 15.29 7.64 10.32
CA LEU A 144 15.88 6.40 10.83
C LEU A 144 14.87 5.24 10.80
N GLU A 145 13.64 5.46 11.24
CA GLU A 145 12.55 4.47 11.17
C GLU A 145 12.30 4.02 9.72
N LEU A 146 12.30 4.97 8.80
CA LEU A 146 12.09 4.70 7.38
C LEU A 146 13.23 3.86 6.78
N GLU A 147 14.47 4.11 7.18
CA GLU A 147 15.64 3.31 6.78
C GLU A 147 15.59 1.90 7.35
N MET A 148 15.17 1.73 8.61
CA MET A 148 14.96 0.40 9.22
C MET A 148 13.91 -0.39 8.45
N ARG A 149 12.79 0.25 8.09
CA ARG A 149 11.73 -0.37 7.30
C ARG A 149 12.20 -0.78 5.90
N ARG A 150 13.00 0.06 5.23
CA ARG A 150 13.61 -0.25 3.93
C ARG A 150 14.50 -1.51 4.00
N ARG A 151 15.30 -1.63 5.07
CA ARG A 151 16.16 -2.80 5.29
C ARG A 151 15.36 -4.07 5.53
N GLN A 152 14.28 -3.99 6.29
CA GLN A 152 13.37 -5.13 6.51
C GLN A 152 12.76 -5.61 5.19
N LEU A 153 12.27 -4.70 4.34
CA LEU A 153 11.74 -5.07 3.02
C LEU A 153 12.81 -5.70 2.11
N SER A 154 14.06 -5.24 2.22
CA SER A 154 15.17 -5.78 1.43
C SER A 154 15.58 -7.18 1.92
N ALA A 155 15.55 -7.42 3.23
CA ALA A 155 15.84 -8.72 3.83
C ALA A 155 14.78 -9.77 3.50
N GLN A 156 13.53 -9.38 3.28
CA GLN A 156 12.44 -10.29 2.86
C GLN A 156 12.57 -10.79 1.41
N ARG A 157 13.54 -10.28 0.63
CA ARG A 157 13.78 -10.67 -0.76
C ARG A 157 14.91 -11.68 -0.94
N GLY A 158 15.77 -11.85 0.06
CA GLY A 158 16.92 -12.78 0.05
C GLY A 158 16.62 -14.04 0.83
#